data_AF-A0A521PN53-F1
#
_entry.id   AF-A0A521PN53-F1
#
_cell.length_a   1.000
_cell.length_b   1.000
_cell.length_c   1.000
_cell.angle_alpha   90.00
_cell.angle_beta   90.00
_cell.angle_gamma   90.00
#
_symmetry.space_group_name_H-M   'P 1'
#
loop_
_entity.id
_entity.type
_entity.pdbx_description
1 polymer ?
#
loop_
_entity_poly.entity_id
_entity_poly.type
_entity_poly.pdbx_seq_one_letter_code
_entity_poly.pdbx_strand_id
1 'polypeptide(L)'
;LEATQQFIDTVGPSNNIHGVAVYDSKGNRVAVSRSLMEPTTFPELDPKPVLRLDPRSVLHDGKAKDGYVRGTGLLIYYRMEPISDAENKIVGAFIVARYGSRLMQTIEIRRNRIIGTTSALILMLSVLTLFIVRRNISRPINDLIERIREIGRGHWEQRIQVAGRDEVSLLAAEFNRMCERIQDTYARLVREQQEKLKLEKDLRYSEKLASVGQLAAGLAHEIGTPLNIIAGRAEYLLRRQRTPEEINENLNIMRSQSDRIANIVRQLLEFSRRKEPALRTVDISSLLTNVQRMLQHRIGEKGIGVEVAVADALPKIQADPELLQQVLINLYLNSLYVLNAGGIIKISAEVTQDQESSPGTNGGKWLKLS
;
A
#
# COMPACT_ATOMS: atom_id res chain seq x y z
N LEU A 1 -29.56 -65.38 -72.33
CA LEU A 1 -30.45 -64.59 -71.44
C LEU A 1 -30.63 -65.28 -70.09
N GLU A 2 -31.20 -66.48 -70.02
CA GLU A 2 -31.36 -67.21 -68.74
C GLU A 2 -30.04 -67.47 -67.99
N ALA A 3 -29.00 -67.94 -68.68
CA ALA A 3 -27.67 -68.13 -68.08
C ALA A 3 -27.05 -66.83 -67.53
N THR A 4 -27.28 -65.70 -68.21
CA THR A 4 -26.81 -64.37 -67.79
C THR A 4 -27.53 -63.90 -66.53
N GLN A 5 -28.85 -64.12 -66.46
CA GLN A 5 -29.64 -63.80 -65.27
C GLN A 5 -29.22 -64.66 -64.07
N GLN A 6 -28.99 -65.96 -64.26
CA GLN A 6 -28.53 -66.86 -63.19
C GLN A 6 -27.13 -66.49 -62.66
N PHE A 7 -26.20 -66.11 -63.54
CA PHE A 7 -24.87 -65.64 -63.15
C PHE A 7 -24.94 -64.35 -62.32
N ILE A 8 -25.71 -63.36 -62.80
CA ILE A 8 -25.88 -62.09 -62.13
C ILE A 8 -26.58 -62.24 -60.78
N ASP A 9 -27.58 -63.12 -60.68
CA ASP A 9 -28.27 -63.41 -59.42
C ASP A 9 -27.36 -64.14 -58.41
N THR A 10 -26.33 -64.86 -58.88
CA THR A 10 -25.35 -65.53 -58.00
C THR A 10 -24.24 -64.57 -57.54
N VAL A 11 -23.74 -63.72 -58.43
CA VAL A 11 -22.65 -62.78 -58.13
C VAL A 11 -23.15 -61.51 -57.44
N GLY A 12 -24.35 -61.06 -57.79
CA GLY A 12 -24.99 -59.84 -57.31
C GLY A 12 -25.12 -59.67 -55.80
N PRO A 13 -25.40 -60.74 -55.01
CA PRO A 13 -25.41 -60.69 -53.55
C PRO A 13 -24.13 -61.23 -52.89
N SER A 14 -23.10 -61.58 -53.68
CA SER A 14 -21.88 -62.18 -53.14
C SER A 14 -20.88 -61.12 -52.64
N ASN A 15 -20.33 -61.35 -51.44
CA ASN A 15 -19.28 -60.55 -50.82
C ASN A 15 -19.68 -59.08 -50.56
N ASN A 16 -19.12 -58.10 -51.29
CA ASN A 16 -19.40 -56.66 -51.14
C ASN A 16 -20.05 -56.06 -52.40
N ILE A 17 -20.47 -56.93 -53.33
CA ILE A 17 -21.30 -56.57 -54.48
C ILE A 17 -22.74 -56.70 -54.02
N HIS A 18 -23.54 -55.68 -54.27
CA HIS A 18 -24.94 -55.64 -53.86
C HIS A 18 -25.89 -55.62 -55.05
N GLY A 19 -25.36 -55.45 -56.26
CA GLY A 19 -26.16 -55.41 -57.46
C GLY A 19 -25.31 -55.37 -58.71
N VAL A 20 -25.77 -56.07 -59.74
CA VAL A 20 -25.20 -56.01 -61.08
C VAL A 20 -26.33 -55.76 -62.08
N ALA A 21 -26.09 -54.87 -63.04
CA ALA A 21 -27.01 -54.59 -64.14
C ALA A 21 -26.26 -54.69 -65.47
N VAL A 22 -26.83 -55.37 -66.46
CA VAL A 22 -26.26 -55.57 -67.79
C VAL A 22 -27.12 -54.88 -68.82
N TYR A 23 -26.45 -54.21 -69.76
CA TYR A 23 -27.03 -53.41 -70.81
C TYR A 23 -26.57 -53.91 -72.18
N ASP A 24 -27.45 -53.81 -73.18
CA ASP A 24 -27.13 -54.12 -74.58
C ASP A 24 -26.36 -52.97 -75.26
N SER A 25 -25.95 -53.17 -76.51
CA SER A 25 -25.26 -52.18 -77.35
C SER A 25 -26.09 -50.92 -77.65
N LYS A 26 -27.41 -50.94 -77.41
CA LYS A 26 -28.31 -49.79 -77.55
C LYS A 26 -28.54 -49.05 -76.21
N GLY A 27 -27.98 -49.56 -75.12
CA GLY A 27 -28.12 -49.04 -73.76
C GLY A 27 -29.42 -49.47 -73.07
N ASN A 28 -30.14 -50.46 -73.58
CA ASN A 28 -31.30 -51.04 -72.90
C ASN A 28 -30.86 -52.09 -71.88
N ARG A 29 -31.57 -52.17 -70.76
CA ARG A 29 -31.30 -53.16 -69.70
C ARG A 29 -31.71 -54.55 -70.17
N VAL A 30 -30.77 -55.49 -70.11
CA VAL A 30 -30.93 -56.89 -70.54
C VAL A 30 -31.16 -57.81 -69.35
N ALA A 31 -30.42 -57.57 -68.26
CA ALA A 31 -30.51 -58.36 -67.04
C ALA A 31 -30.14 -57.48 -65.84
N VAL A 32 -30.81 -57.69 -64.71
CA VAL A 32 -30.52 -56.99 -63.45
C VAL A 32 -30.64 -57.99 -62.32
N SER A 33 -29.68 -57.98 -61.39
CA SER A 33 -29.69 -58.83 -60.21
C SER A 33 -30.96 -58.64 -59.39
N ARG A 34 -31.53 -59.73 -58.88
CA ARG A 34 -32.66 -59.69 -57.94
C ARG A 34 -32.42 -58.76 -56.75
N SER A 35 -31.18 -58.64 -56.30
CA SER A 35 -30.80 -57.72 -55.22
C SER A 35 -31.04 -56.22 -55.52
N LEU A 36 -31.23 -55.84 -56.79
CA LEU A 36 -31.63 -54.50 -57.23
C LEU A 36 -33.11 -54.39 -57.62
N MET A 37 -33.83 -55.52 -57.73
CA MET A 37 -35.25 -55.58 -58.07
C MET A 37 -36.15 -55.79 -56.85
N GLU A 38 -35.68 -56.55 -55.85
CA GLU A 38 -36.42 -56.89 -54.63
C GLU A 38 -35.85 -56.12 -53.42
N PRO A 39 -36.64 -55.20 -52.81
CA PRO A 39 -36.19 -54.43 -51.64
C PRO A 39 -35.88 -55.28 -50.41
N THR A 40 -36.34 -56.53 -50.36
CA THR A 40 -36.23 -57.44 -49.21
C THR A 40 -34.81 -57.95 -48.98
N THR A 41 -33.98 -58.01 -50.02
CA THR A 41 -32.60 -58.51 -49.90
C THR A 41 -31.69 -57.48 -49.20
N PHE A 42 -31.97 -56.18 -49.38
CA PHE A 42 -31.29 -55.08 -48.70
C PHE A 42 -32.25 -53.89 -48.48
N PRO A 43 -33.05 -53.89 -47.39
CA PRO A 43 -34.13 -52.91 -47.18
C PRO A 43 -33.68 -51.46 -46.97
N GLU A 44 -32.39 -51.25 -46.66
CA GLU A 44 -31.81 -49.91 -46.47
C GLU A 44 -31.37 -49.25 -47.80
N LEU A 45 -31.49 -49.95 -48.93
CA LEU A 45 -30.89 -49.56 -50.20
C LEU A 45 -31.95 -49.18 -51.24
N ASP A 46 -31.98 -47.91 -51.64
CA ASP A 46 -32.76 -47.49 -52.82
C ASP A 46 -31.99 -47.89 -54.10
N PRO A 47 -32.51 -48.81 -54.95
CA PRO A 47 -31.83 -49.22 -56.17
C PRO A 47 -31.91 -48.17 -57.29
N LYS A 48 -32.80 -47.17 -57.18
CA LYS A 48 -33.05 -46.17 -58.23
C LYS A 48 -31.80 -45.41 -58.70
N PRO A 49 -30.87 -44.97 -57.84
CA PRO A 49 -29.69 -44.22 -58.28
C PRO A 49 -28.72 -45.05 -59.12
N VAL A 50 -28.60 -46.36 -58.85
CA VAL A 50 -27.79 -47.29 -59.66
C VAL A 50 -28.47 -47.56 -61.00
N LEU A 51 -29.80 -47.75 -60.99
CA LEU A 51 -30.57 -48.05 -62.20
C LEU A 51 -30.71 -46.85 -63.15
N ARG A 52 -30.46 -45.62 -62.68
CA ARG A 52 -30.45 -44.38 -63.47
C ARG A 52 -29.10 -44.07 -64.13
N LEU A 53 -28.07 -44.86 -63.85
CA LEU A 53 -26.78 -44.69 -64.47
C LEU A 53 -26.86 -44.95 -65.97
N ASP A 54 -26.35 -44.02 -66.78
CA ASP A 54 -26.36 -44.11 -68.24
C ASP A 54 -25.09 -44.85 -68.74
N PRO A 55 -25.21 -46.04 -69.35
CA PRO A 55 -24.08 -46.80 -69.86
C PRO A 55 -23.53 -46.26 -71.18
N ARG A 56 -24.20 -45.32 -71.85
CA ARG A 56 -23.84 -44.86 -73.20
C ARG A 56 -22.41 -44.35 -73.31
N SER A 57 -21.89 -43.67 -72.30
CA SER A 57 -20.50 -43.21 -72.32
C SER A 57 -19.49 -44.36 -72.41
N VAL A 58 -19.77 -45.49 -71.76
CA VAL A 58 -18.88 -46.67 -71.78
C VAL A 58 -19.05 -47.46 -73.07
N LEU A 59 -20.27 -47.52 -73.59
CA LEU A 59 -20.59 -48.18 -74.86
C LEU A 59 -19.94 -47.48 -76.07
N HIS A 60 -19.82 -46.14 -76.03
CA HIS A 60 -19.18 -45.36 -77.09
C HIS A 60 -17.65 -45.32 -76.96
N ASP A 61 -17.14 -45.08 -75.75
CA ASP A 61 -15.71 -44.84 -75.56
C ASP A 61 -14.90 -46.15 -75.40
N GLY A 62 -15.58 -47.27 -75.10
CA GLY A 62 -14.94 -48.57 -74.84
C GLY A 62 -14.05 -48.60 -73.60
N LYS A 63 -14.16 -47.59 -72.73
CA LYS A 63 -13.35 -47.45 -71.51
C LYS A 63 -14.22 -47.66 -70.28
N ALA A 64 -13.69 -48.44 -69.33
CA ALA A 64 -14.29 -48.61 -68.02
C ALA A 64 -14.49 -47.25 -67.33
N LYS A 65 -15.61 -47.12 -66.62
CA LYS A 65 -15.95 -45.90 -65.88
C LYS A 65 -16.44 -46.25 -64.49
N ASP A 66 -15.83 -45.65 -63.48
CA ASP A 66 -16.24 -45.80 -62.10
C ASP A 66 -16.59 -44.46 -61.46
N GLY A 67 -17.31 -44.52 -60.34
CA GLY A 67 -17.78 -43.32 -59.66
C GLY A 67 -18.59 -43.63 -58.41
N TYR A 68 -19.10 -42.57 -57.80
CA TYR A 68 -19.92 -42.65 -56.60
C TYR A 68 -21.27 -41.98 -56.84
N VAL A 69 -22.35 -42.67 -56.47
CA VAL A 69 -23.70 -42.10 -56.46
C VAL A 69 -24.20 -42.06 -55.02
N ARG A 70 -24.85 -40.95 -54.65
CA ARG A 70 -25.47 -40.79 -53.34
C ARG A 70 -26.88 -41.38 -53.38
N GLY A 71 -27.10 -42.51 -52.71
CA GLY A 71 -28.42 -43.03 -52.37
C GLY A 71 -28.93 -42.42 -51.05
N THR A 72 -30.11 -42.82 -50.60
CA THR A 72 -30.74 -42.42 -49.33
C THR A 72 -29.82 -42.65 -48.12
N GLY A 73 -28.92 -41.70 -47.85
CA GLY A 73 -27.95 -41.74 -46.74
C GLY A 73 -26.67 -42.55 -46.97
N LEU A 74 -26.55 -43.26 -48.10
CA LEU A 74 -25.44 -44.19 -48.38
C LEU A 74 -24.70 -43.84 -49.68
N LEU A 75 -23.37 -43.91 -49.66
CA LEU A 75 -22.54 -43.75 -50.84
C LEU A 75 -22.41 -45.12 -51.56
N ILE A 76 -22.83 -45.16 -52.81
CA ILE A 76 -22.77 -46.35 -53.67
C ILE A 76 -21.62 -46.17 -54.64
N TYR A 77 -20.59 -46.99 -54.53
CA TYR A 77 -19.56 -47.09 -55.55
C TYR A 77 -20.10 -47.93 -56.70
N TYR A 78 -20.01 -47.42 -57.93
CA TYR A 78 -20.29 -48.20 -59.11
C TYR A 78 -19.07 -48.28 -60.01
N ARG A 79 -18.95 -49.39 -60.72
CA ARG A 79 -17.99 -49.57 -61.81
C ARG A 79 -18.70 -50.16 -63.01
N MET A 80 -18.52 -49.52 -64.15
CA MET A 80 -19.04 -49.93 -65.44
C MET A 80 -17.91 -50.46 -66.30
N GLU A 81 -18.12 -51.61 -66.92
CA GLU A 81 -17.15 -52.27 -67.80
C GLU A 81 -17.85 -52.61 -69.13
N PRO A 82 -17.22 -52.33 -70.28
CA PRO A 82 -17.75 -52.76 -71.57
C PRO A 82 -17.66 -54.28 -71.72
N ILE A 83 -18.64 -54.87 -72.39
CA ILE A 83 -18.65 -56.27 -72.79
C ILE A 83 -18.30 -56.30 -74.27
N SER A 84 -17.21 -56.99 -74.61
CA SER A 84 -16.79 -57.17 -75.99
C SER A 84 -16.98 -58.61 -76.44
N ASP A 85 -17.28 -58.80 -77.72
CA ASP A 85 -17.33 -60.12 -78.37
C ASP A 85 -15.91 -60.65 -78.69
N ALA A 86 -15.80 -61.88 -79.21
CA ALA A 86 -14.55 -62.52 -79.60
C ALA A 86 -13.73 -61.72 -80.63
N GLU A 87 -14.39 -60.85 -81.42
CA GLU A 87 -13.77 -59.92 -82.36
C GLU A 87 -13.44 -58.54 -81.75
N ASN A 88 -13.48 -58.43 -80.41
CA ASN A 88 -13.21 -57.22 -79.63
C ASN A 88 -14.17 -56.04 -79.90
N LYS A 89 -15.35 -56.33 -80.48
CA LYS A 89 -16.42 -55.35 -80.70
C LYS A 89 -17.29 -55.23 -79.46
N ILE A 90 -17.57 -54.01 -79.02
CA ILE A 90 -18.44 -53.75 -77.86
C ILE A 90 -19.87 -54.17 -78.19
N VAL A 91 -20.38 -55.14 -77.44
CA VAL A 91 -21.74 -55.69 -77.58
C VAL A 91 -22.66 -55.32 -76.41
N GLY A 92 -22.11 -54.75 -75.34
CA GLY A 92 -22.88 -54.28 -74.19
C GLY A 92 -21.98 -53.68 -73.11
N ALA A 93 -22.55 -53.47 -71.92
CA ALA A 93 -21.82 -53.05 -70.74
C ALA A 93 -22.46 -53.65 -69.48
N PHE A 94 -21.68 -53.90 -68.44
CA PHE A 94 -22.19 -54.27 -67.13
C PHE A 94 -21.78 -53.27 -66.07
N ILE A 95 -22.66 -53.04 -65.11
CA ILE A 95 -22.49 -52.15 -63.97
C ILE A 95 -22.50 -52.99 -62.71
N VAL A 96 -21.48 -52.85 -61.87
CA VAL A 96 -21.40 -53.45 -60.54
C VAL A 96 -21.54 -52.36 -59.50
N ALA A 97 -22.48 -52.51 -58.56
CA ALA A 97 -22.72 -51.59 -57.47
C ALA A 97 -22.32 -52.19 -56.11
N ARG A 98 -21.60 -51.40 -55.31
CA ARG A 98 -21.09 -51.75 -53.97
C ARG A 98 -21.44 -50.63 -52.98
N TYR A 99 -22.02 -50.96 -51.83
CA TYR A 99 -22.40 -49.97 -50.82
C TYR A 99 -21.33 -49.81 -49.74
N GLY A 100 -21.04 -48.57 -49.35
CA GLY A 100 -20.06 -48.25 -48.32
C GLY A 100 -20.56 -48.31 -46.87
N SER A 101 -21.68 -48.99 -46.58
CA SER A 101 -22.47 -48.81 -45.34
C SER A 101 -21.71 -49.05 -44.04
N ARG A 102 -20.74 -49.96 -44.01
CA ARG A 102 -19.92 -50.22 -42.79
C ARG A 102 -18.79 -49.20 -42.56
N LEU A 103 -18.40 -48.45 -43.59
CA LEU A 103 -17.31 -47.45 -43.45
C LEU A 103 -17.80 -46.19 -42.76
N MET A 104 -19.00 -45.69 -43.06
CA MET A 104 -19.45 -44.39 -42.53
C MET A 104 -19.80 -44.44 -41.04
N GLN A 105 -20.51 -45.47 -40.57
CA GLN A 105 -20.83 -45.61 -39.13
C GLN A 105 -19.58 -45.80 -38.26
N THR A 106 -18.59 -46.54 -38.76
CA THR A 106 -17.32 -46.73 -38.04
C THR A 106 -16.46 -45.46 -38.03
N ILE A 107 -16.56 -44.61 -39.07
CA ILE A 107 -15.91 -43.29 -39.10
C ILE A 107 -16.54 -42.32 -38.09
N GLU A 108 -17.87 -42.26 -37.99
CA GLU A 108 -18.54 -41.32 -37.07
C GLU A 108 -18.25 -41.63 -35.60
N ILE A 109 -18.30 -42.91 -35.21
CA ILE A 109 -17.99 -43.34 -33.84
C ILE A 109 -16.52 -43.01 -33.50
N ARG A 110 -15.59 -43.28 -34.42
CA ARG A 110 -14.17 -42.94 -34.24
C ARG A 110 -13.96 -41.44 -34.15
N ARG A 111 -14.60 -40.65 -35.00
CA ARG A 111 -14.53 -39.18 -34.99
C ARG A 111 -14.97 -38.62 -33.64
N ASN A 112 -16.15 -39.02 -33.15
CA ASN A 112 -16.68 -38.52 -31.89
C ASN A 112 -15.81 -38.94 -30.70
N ARG A 113 -15.28 -40.18 -30.71
CA ARG A 113 -14.32 -40.63 -29.69
C ARG A 113 -13.04 -39.80 -29.72
N ILE A 114 -12.48 -39.55 -30.91
CA ILE A 114 -11.27 -38.72 -31.07
C ILE A 114 -11.53 -37.32 -30.51
N ILE A 115 -12.61 -36.66 -30.95
CA ILE A 115 -12.99 -35.33 -30.48
C ILE A 115 -13.16 -35.31 -28.95
N GLY A 116 -13.87 -36.29 -28.39
CA GLY A 116 -14.06 -36.38 -26.93
C GLY A 116 -12.74 -36.52 -26.18
N THR A 117 -11.85 -37.41 -26.65
CA THR A 117 -10.54 -37.61 -26.02
C THR A 117 -9.62 -36.40 -26.16
N THR A 118 -9.60 -35.72 -27.30
CA THR A 118 -8.78 -34.52 -27.49
C THR A 118 -9.30 -33.35 -26.67
N SER A 119 -10.62 -33.13 -26.63
CA SER A 119 -11.24 -32.13 -25.76
C SER A 119 -10.96 -32.39 -24.28
N ALA A 120 -11.05 -33.64 -23.83
CA ALA A 120 -10.73 -34.01 -22.45
C ALA A 120 -9.25 -33.76 -22.11
N LEU A 121 -8.33 -34.09 -23.03
CA LEU A 121 -6.90 -33.85 -22.85
C LEU A 121 -6.58 -32.35 -22.77
N ILE A 122 -7.19 -31.54 -23.64
CA ILE A 122 -7.03 -30.08 -23.62
C ILE A 122 -7.53 -29.53 -22.28
N LEU A 123 -8.72 -29.94 -21.84
CA LEU A 123 -9.28 -29.48 -20.57
C LEU A 123 -8.41 -29.88 -19.38
N MET A 124 -7.89 -31.11 -19.37
CA MET A 124 -6.95 -31.57 -18.35
C MET A 124 -5.67 -30.72 -18.32
N LEU A 125 -5.08 -30.46 -19.49
CA LEU A 125 -3.86 -29.66 -19.61
C LEU A 125 -4.08 -28.19 -19.21
N SER A 126 -5.24 -27.62 -19.56
CA SER A 126 -5.64 -26.27 -19.13
C SER A 126 -5.78 -26.19 -17.61
N VAL A 127 -6.46 -27.16 -16.97
CA VAL A 127 -6.59 -27.21 -15.50
C VAL A 127 -5.23 -27.37 -14.84
N LEU A 128 -4.36 -28.24 -15.37
CA LEU A 128 -3.00 -28.43 -14.85
C LEU A 128 -2.18 -27.15 -14.96
N THR A 129 -2.24 -26.47 -16.11
CA THR A 129 -1.52 -25.21 -16.34
C THR A 129 -2.01 -24.12 -15.37
N LEU A 130 -3.33 -23.97 -15.20
CA LEU A 130 -3.92 -23.03 -14.23
C LEU A 130 -3.49 -23.36 -12.80
N PHE A 131 -3.42 -24.64 -12.43
CA PHE A 131 -2.95 -25.05 -11.12
C PHE A 131 -1.48 -24.69 -10.89
N ILE A 132 -0.61 -24.94 -11.86
CA ILE A 132 0.82 -24.60 -11.80
C ILE A 132 1.02 -23.09 -11.71
N VAL A 133 0.37 -22.29 -12.57
CA VAL A 133 0.45 -20.83 -12.55
C VAL A 133 -0.04 -20.27 -11.22
N ARG A 134 -1.18 -20.76 -10.72
CA ARG A 134 -1.73 -20.31 -9.45
C ARG A 134 -0.80 -20.62 -8.27
N ARG A 135 -0.17 -21.80 -8.27
CA ARG A 135 0.71 -22.25 -7.19
C ARG A 135 2.09 -21.58 -7.22
N ASN A 136 2.69 -21.44 -8.39
CA ASN A 136 4.09 -21.00 -8.54
C ASN A 136 4.22 -19.50 -8.83
N ILE A 137 3.17 -18.83 -9.33
CA ILE A 137 3.24 -17.42 -9.72
C ILE A 137 2.23 -16.57 -8.92
N SER A 138 0.94 -16.85 -9.08
CA SER A 138 -0.10 -15.94 -8.56
C SER A 138 -0.14 -15.84 -7.03
N ARG A 139 0.03 -16.96 -6.32
CA ARG A 139 0.05 -16.97 -4.84
C ARG A 139 1.29 -16.24 -4.28
N PRO A 140 2.53 -16.61 -4.65
CA PRO A 140 3.73 -15.93 -4.14
C PRO A 140 3.76 -14.42 -4.39
N ILE A 141 3.29 -13.96 -5.55
CA ILE A 141 3.24 -12.53 -5.88
C ILE A 141 2.26 -11.78 -4.97
N ASN A 142 1.08 -12.35 -4.71
CA ASN A 142 0.10 -11.71 -3.84
C ASN A 142 0.62 -11.63 -2.39
N ASP A 143 1.24 -12.69 -1.89
CA ASP A 143 1.86 -12.71 -0.56
C ASP A 143 2.99 -11.67 -0.45
N LEU A 144 3.79 -11.51 -1.51
CA LEU A 144 4.84 -10.48 -1.58
C LEU A 144 4.23 -9.07 -1.49
N ILE A 145 3.20 -8.78 -2.28
CA ILE A 145 2.52 -7.46 -2.28
C ILE A 145 1.93 -7.14 -0.91
N GLU A 146 1.29 -8.11 -0.26
CA GLU A 146 0.68 -7.92 1.06
C GLU A 146 1.75 -7.59 2.11
N ARG A 147 2.86 -8.34 2.12
CA ARG A 147 3.98 -8.09 3.04
C ARG A 147 4.64 -6.74 2.80
N ILE A 148 4.82 -6.33 1.54
CA ILE A 148 5.36 -5.00 1.20
C ILE A 148 4.44 -3.90 1.75
N ARG A 149 3.12 -4.05 1.66
CA ARG A 149 2.17 -3.07 2.22
C ARG A 149 2.26 -2.99 3.74
N GLU A 150 2.39 -4.12 4.43
CA GLU A 150 2.57 -4.15 5.89
C GLU A 150 3.87 -3.49 6.35
N ILE A 151 4.96 -3.72 5.61
CA ILE A 151 6.24 -3.05 5.85
C ILE A 151 6.11 -1.54 5.62
N GLY A 152 5.39 -1.12 4.59
CA GLY A 152 5.08 0.30 4.34
C GLY A 152 4.29 0.98 5.46
N ARG A 153 3.62 0.22 6.34
CA ARG A 153 2.91 0.73 7.53
C ARG A 153 3.79 0.83 8.79
N GLY A 154 5.06 0.44 8.70
CA GLY A 154 6.03 0.54 9.81
C GLY A 154 6.40 -0.79 10.47
N HIS A 155 5.89 -1.93 10.01
CA HIS A 155 6.20 -3.25 10.57
C HIS A 155 7.42 -3.90 9.88
N TRP A 156 8.59 -3.26 10.01
CA TRP A 156 9.84 -3.67 9.33
C TRP A 156 10.44 -5.01 9.80
N GLU A 157 9.94 -5.55 10.91
CA GLU A 157 10.45 -6.81 11.51
C GLU A 157 10.02 -8.05 10.74
N GLN A 158 8.96 -7.95 9.92
CA GLN A 158 8.48 -9.09 9.15
C GLN A 158 9.35 -9.32 7.91
N ARG A 159 10.00 -10.49 7.84
CA ARG A 159 10.72 -10.93 6.65
C ARG A 159 9.79 -11.65 5.69
N ILE A 160 9.99 -11.43 4.39
CA ILE A 160 9.33 -12.24 3.37
C ILE A 160 10.04 -13.59 3.31
N GLN A 161 9.29 -14.68 3.48
CA GLN A 161 9.85 -16.02 3.34
C GLN A 161 10.17 -16.28 1.87
N VAL A 162 11.44 -16.61 1.59
CA VAL A 162 11.90 -16.92 0.24
C VAL A 162 11.66 -18.40 -0.01
N ALA A 163 10.62 -18.72 -0.78
CA ALA A 163 10.33 -20.08 -1.23
C ALA A 163 10.49 -20.16 -2.76
N GLY A 164 11.21 -21.17 -3.24
CA GLY A 164 11.47 -21.36 -4.67
C GLY A 164 12.91 -21.03 -5.09
N ARG A 165 13.17 -21.13 -6.39
CA ARG A 165 14.45 -20.80 -7.05
C ARG A 165 14.23 -20.03 -8.36
N ASP A 166 13.12 -19.31 -8.43
CA ASP A 166 12.69 -18.51 -9.59
C ASP A 166 12.95 -17.02 -9.37
N GLU A 167 12.58 -16.20 -10.35
CA GLU A 167 12.74 -14.75 -10.33
C GLU A 167 11.97 -14.10 -9.17
N VAL A 168 10.84 -14.69 -8.74
CA VAL A 168 10.04 -14.19 -7.62
C VAL A 168 10.81 -14.37 -6.30
N SER A 169 11.48 -15.52 -6.14
CA SER A 169 12.32 -15.77 -4.96
C SER A 169 13.53 -14.83 -4.87
N LEU A 170 14.14 -14.48 -6.02
CA LEU A 170 15.23 -13.51 -6.09
C LEU A 170 14.75 -12.10 -5.70
N LEU A 171 13.59 -11.68 -6.22
CA LEU A 171 13.00 -10.39 -5.90
C LEU A 171 12.68 -10.27 -4.40
N ALA A 172 12.13 -11.33 -3.79
CA ALA A 172 11.88 -11.36 -2.35
C ALA A 172 13.17 -11.23 -1.52
N ALA A 173 14.26 -11.86 -1.96
CA ALA A 173 15.56 -11.76 -1.28
C ALA A 173 16.16 -10.34 -1.37
N GLU A 174 16.13 -9.72 -2.55
CA GLU A 174 16.60 -8.33 -2.72
C GLU A 174 15.75 -7.33 -1.93
N PHE A 175 14.44 -7.55 -1.84
CA PHE A 175 13.56 -6.72 -1.02
C PHE A 175 13.90 -6.84 0.48
N ASN A 176 14.13 -8.06 0.98
CA ASN A 176 14.56 -8.26 2.38
C ASN A 176 15.88 -7.51 2.66
N ARG A 177 16.83 -7.55 1.73
CA ARG A 177 18.11 -6.83 1.84
C ARG A 177 17.93 -5.32 1.87
N MET A 178 16.98 -4.79 1.08
CA MET A 178 16.62 -3.37 1.13
C MET A 178 16.02 -3.00 2.49
N CYS A 179 15.11 -3.80 3.04
CA CYS A 179 14.54 -3.56 4.37
C CYS A 179 15.60 -3.52 5.46
N GLU A 180 16.59 -4.42 5.44
CA GLU A 180 17.71 -4.43 6.39
C GLU A 180 18.52 -3.14 6.31
N ARG A 181 18.87 -2.68 5.11
CA ARG A 181 19.60 -1.42 4.92
C ARG A 181 18.80 -0.21 5.43
N ILE A 182 17.49 -0.18 5.18
CA ILE A 182 16.62 0.89 5.67
C ILE A 182 16.59 0.89 7.19
N GLN A 183 16.42 -0.28 7.82
CA GLN A 183 16.37 -0.42 9.27
C GLN A 183 17.68 0.04 9.92
N ASP A 184 18.83 -0.36 9.38
CA ASP A 184 20.15 0.06 9.86
C ASP A 184 20.37 1.56 9.70
N THR A 185 19.97 2.12 8.55
CA THR A 185 20.09 3.56 8.27
C THR A 185 19.21 4.37 9.23
N TYR A 186 17.98 3.92 9.46
CA TYR A 186 17.07 4.55 10.41
C TYR A 186 17.63 4.50 11.83
N ALA A 187 18.14 3.36 12.28
CA ALA A 187 18.76 3.21 13.60
C ALA A 187 20.02 4.08 13.77
N ARG A 188 20.76 4.36 12.68
CA ARG A 188 21.88 5.29 12.69
C ARG A 188 21.40 6.74 12.80
N LEU A 189 20.43 7.14 11.97
CA LEU A 189 19.85 8.49 12.00
C LEU A 189 19.26 8.84 13.37
N VAL A 190 18.54 7.91 14.00
CA VAL A 190 17.98 8.12 15.34
C VAL A 190 19.09 8.37 16.37
N ARG A 191 20.18 7.60 16.32
CA ARG A 191 21.35 7.81 17.20
C ARG A 191 22.03 9.16 16.95
N GLU A 192 22.28 9.51 15.69
CA GLU A 192 22.89 10.80 15.33
C GLU A 192 22.01 11.98 15.77
N GLN A 193 20.68 11.88 15.64
CA GLN A 193 19.75 12.91 16.13
C GLN A 193 19.77 13.02 17.65
N GLN A 194 19.81 11.91 18.37
CA GLN A 194 19.92 11.92 19.83
C GLN A 194 21.23 12.54 20.31
N GLU A 195 22.35 12.22 19.66
CA GLU A 195 23.66 12.81 19.94
C GLU A 195 23.66 14.31 19.65
N LYS A 196 23.11 14.73 18.51
CA LYS A 196 22.99 16.14 18.15
C LYS A 196 22.16 16.93 19.17
N LEU A 197 21.00 16.41 19.58
CA LEU A 197 20.16 17.03 20.60
C LEU A 197 20.88 17.16 21.94
N LYS A 198 21.69 16.17 22.31
CA LYS A 198 22.51 16.24 23.52
C LYS A 198 23.56 17.33 23.40
N LEU A 199 24.27 17.39 22.27
CA LEU A 199 25.31 18.39 22.02
C LEU A 199 24.75 19.82 22.01
N GLU A 200 23.59 20.03 21.40
CA GLU A 200 22.89 21.32 21.40
C GLU A 200 22.48 21.74 22.83
N LYS A 201 22.01 20.81 23.66
CA LYS A 201 21.70 21.07 25.08
C LYS A 201 22.94 21.45 25.87
N ASP A 202 24.05 20.74 25.66
CA ASP A 202 25.32 21.00 26.34
C ASP A 202 25.92 22.34 25.89
N LEU A 203 25.81 22.69 24.60
CA LEU A 203 26.22 23.99 24.06
C LEU A 203 25.42 25.14 24.67
N ARG A 204 24.08 25.05 24.67
CA ARG A 204 23.21 26.06 25.33
C ARG A 204 23.54 26.22 26.82
N TYR A 205 23.88 25.11 27.48
CA TYR A 205 24.30 25.16 28.88
C TYR A 205 25.66 25.86 29.06
N SER A 206 26.62 25.58 28.18
CA SER A 206 27.93 26.26 28.16
C SER A 206 27.78 27.76 27.89
N GLU A 207 26.97 28.16 26.91
CA GLU A 207 26.65 29.57 26.64
C GLU A 207 26.02 30.26 27.86
N LYS A 208 25.11 29.56 28.55
CA LYS A 208 24.51 30.06 29.79
C LYS A 208 25.57 30.27 30.87
N LEU A 209 26.50 29.33 31.05
CA LEU A 209 27.60 29.45 32.01
C LEU A 209 28.59 30.56 31.64
N ALA A 210 28.93 30.73 30.36
CA ALA A 210 29.77 31.82 29.89
C ALA A 210 29.13 33.19 30.16
N SER A 211 27.81 33.29 29.92
CA SER A 211 27.02 34.49 30.25
C SER A 211 27.02 34.77 31.76
N VAL A 212 26.91 33.73 32.60
CA VAL A 212 27.09 33.85 34.05
C VAL A 212 28.48 34.38 34.39
N GLY A 213 29.54 33.85 33.77
CA GLY A 213 30.90 34.32 33.99
C GLY A 213 31.08 35.80 33.67
N GLN A 214 30.46 36.27 32.59
CA GLN A 214 30.48 37.69 32.22
C GLN A 214 29.67 38.56 33.20
N LEU A 215 28.50 38.08 33.65
CA LEU A 215 27.70 38.76 34.68
C LEU A 215 28.39 38.75 36.05
N ALA A 216 29.16 37.72 36.39
CA ALA A 216 29.88 37.60 37.65
C ALA A 216 30.89 38.75 37.84
N ALA A 217 31.51 39.23 36.76
CA ALA A 217 32.40 40.40 36.81
C ALA A 217 31.64 41.69 37.16
N GLY A 218 30.43 41.88 36.62
CA GLY A 218 29.54 43.00 36.99
C GLY A 218 29.00 42.86 38.43
N LEU A 219 28.64 41.65 38.83
CA LEU A 219 28.18 41.34 40.19
C LEU A 219 29.28 41.52 41.23
N ALA A 220 30.55 41.27 40.91
CA ALA A 220 31.66 41.55 41.82
C ALA A 220 31.72 43.04 42.17
N HIS A 221 31.45 43.92 41.21
CA HIS A 221 31.35 45.36 41.44
C HIS A 221 30.10 45.74 42.26
N GLU A 222 28.96 45.13 41.95
CA GLU A 222 27.70 45.35 42.68
C GLU A 222 27.70 44.80 44.11
N ILE A 223 28.49 43.76 44.41
CA ILE A 223 28.73 43.23 45.76
C ILE A 223 29.79 44.06 46.48
N GLY A 224 30.86 44.47 45.78
CA GLY A 224 31.92 45.29 46.36
C GLY A 224 31.39 46.61 46.93
N THR A 225 30.41 47.23 46.26
CA THR A 225 29.77 48.48 46.71
C THR A 225 29.14 48.38 48.12
N PRO A 226 28.15 47.48 48.38
CA PRO A 226 27.57 47.30 49.71
C PRO A 226 28.61 46.82 50.73
N LEU A 227 29.61 46.03 50.34
CA LEU A 227 30.68 45.57 51.23
C LEU A 227 31.52 46.75 51.74
N ASN A 228 31.87 47.70 50.86
CA ASN A 228 32.57 48.92 51.24
C ASN A 228 31.74 49.81 52.16
N ILE A 229 30.44 49.90 51.93
CA ILE A 229 29.52 50.63 52.82
C ILE A 229 29.50 49.98 54.21
N ILE A 230 29.38 48.65 54.28
CA ILE A 230 29.42 47.92 55.56
C ILE A 230 30.76 48.17 56.26
N ALA A 231 31.88 48.00 55.56
CA ALA A 231 33.22 48.21 56.13
C ALA A 231 33.41 49.64 56.64
N GLY A 232 33.02 50.66 55.86
CA GLY A 232 33.10 52.06 56.26
C GLY A 232 32.21 52.40 57.47
N ARG A 233 31.01 51.82 57.55
CA ARG A 233 30.10 51.97 58.70
C ARG A 233 30.67 51.28 59.95
N ALA A 234 31.26 50.10 59.80
CA ALA A 234 31.96 49.40 60.89
C ALA A 234 33.13 50.24 61.42
N GLU A 235 33.98 50.74 60.52
CA GLU A 235 35.15 51.56 60.88
C GLU A 235 34.72 52.88 61.54
N TYR A 236 33.65 53.49 61.06
CA TYR A 236 33.05 54.69 61.66
C TYR A 236 32.59 54.47 63.11
N LEU A 237 31.99 53.31 63.41
CA LEU A 237 31.55 52.91 64.75
C LEU A 237 32.73 52.56 65.67
N LEU A 238 33.84 52.03 65.13
CA LEU A 238 35.03 51.64 65.91
C LEU A 238 35.90 52.82 66.36
N ARG A 239 35.85 53.98 65.68
CA ARG A 239 36.80 55.08 65.93
C ARG A 239 36.57 55.87 67.22
N ARG A 240 35.33 56.06 67.68
CA ARG A 240 34.98 56.86 68.87
C ARG A 240 33.66 56.39 69.50
N GLN A 241 33.41 56.74 70.76
CA GLN A 241 32.08 56.57 71.38
C GLN A 241 31.02 57.33 70.56
N ARG A 242 29.89 56.65 70.34
CA ARG A 242 28.74 57.12 69.57
C ARG A 242 27.49 57.10 70.44
N THR A 243 26.48 57.87 70.05
CA THR A 243 25.19 57.76 70.73
C THR A 243 24.52 56.43 70.38
N PRO A 244 23.65 55.90 71.26
CA PRO A 244 22.86 54.70 70.96
C PRO A 244 22.08 54.79 69.64
N GLU A 245 21.61 55.99 69.29
CA GLU A 245 20.87 56.26 68.06
C GLU A 245 21.77 56.11 66.82
N GLU A 246 22.97 56.69 66.83
CA GLU A 246 23.95 56.56 65.76
C GLU A 246 24.37 55.10 65.56
N ILE A 247 24.56 54.35 66.66
CA ILE A 247 24.89 52.92 66.60
C ILE A 247 23.77 52.14 65.89
N ASN A 248 22.52 52.35 66.30
CA ASN A 248 21.37 51.67 65.71
C ASN A 248 21.17 52.00 64.23
N GLU A 249 21.33 53.27 63.85
CA GLU A 249 21.21 53.69 62.45
C GLU A 249 22.27 53.00 61.56
N ASN A 250 23.54 53.04 61.98
CA ASN A 250 24.63 52.43 61.22
C ASN A 250 24.48 50.89 61.16
N LEU A 251 24.06 50.23 62.25
CA LEU A 251 23.77 48.79 62.26
C LEU A 251 22.62 48.42 61.31
N ASN A 252 21.55 49.23 61.24
CA ASN A 252 20.45 49.02 60.30
C ASN A 252 20.91 49.18 58.84
N ILE A 253 21.76 50.17 58.55
CA ILE A 253 22.36 50.32 57.22
C ILE A 253 23.18 49.08 56.87
N MET A 254 24.05 48.62 57.77
CA MET A 254 24.88 47.43 57.55
C MET A 254 24.00 46.19 57.29
N ARG A 255 22.95 45.98 58.09
CA ARG A 255 21.98 44.88 57.90
C ARG A 255 21.34 44.93 56.52
N SER A 256 20.86 46.10 56.10
CA SER A 256 20.24 46.27 54.78
C SER A 256 21.19 45.95 53.61
N GLN A 257 22.47 46.29 53.74
CA GLN A 257 23.48 45.99 52.73
C GLN A 257 23.83 44.49 52.73
N SER A 258 23.86 43.82 53.88
CA SER A 258 24.01 42.37 53.96
C SER A 258 22.84 41.63 53.31
N ASP A 259 21.60 42.08 53.55
CA ASP A 259 20.40 41.53 52.90
C ASP A 259 20.46 41.71 51.38
N ARG A 260 20.96 42.85 50.90
CA ARG A 260 21.18 43.11 49.47
C ARG A 260 22.18 42.14 48.86
N ILE A 261 23.32 41.90 49.51
CA ILE A 261 24.32 40.93 49.04
C ILE A 261 23.71 39.52 48.99
N ALA A 262 22.97 39.13 50.01
CA ALA A 262 22.32 37.82 50.07
C ALA A 262 21.29 37.61 48.95
N ASN A 263 20.61 38.68 48.52
CA ASN A 263 19.69 38.64 47.39
C ASN A 263 20.42 38.52 46.05
N ILE A 264 21.51 39.26 45.86
CA ILE A 264 22.35 39.17 44.65
C ILE A 264 22.88 37.75 44.46
N VAL A 265 23.42 37.14 45.53
CA VAL A 265 23.94 35.76 45.50
C VAL A 265 22.83 34.74 45.19
N ARG A 266 21.64 34.93 45.77
CA ARG A 266 20.48 34.06 45.49
C ARG A 266 20.08 34.11 44.02
N GLN A 267 19.97 35.30 43.44
CA GLN A 267 19.62 35.47 42.02
C GLN A 267 20.65 34.81 41.08
N LEU A 268 21.95 34.91 41.41
CA LEU A 268 23.02 34.25 40.66
C LEU A 268 22.89 32.71 40.70
N LEU A 269 22.62 32.15 41.89
CA LEU A 269 22.44 30.71 42.07
C LEU A 269 21.16 30.19 41.40
N GLU A 270 20.06 30.94 41.46
CA GLU A 270 18.81 30.61 40.76
C GLU A 270 19.00 30.61 39.24
N PHE A 271 19.74 31.57 38.69
CA PHE A 271 20.04 31.61 37.25
C PHE A 271 20.92 30.42 36.81
N SER A 272 21.92 30.04 37.63
CA SER A 272 22.85 28.95 37.32
C SER A 272 22.20 27.55 37.41
N ARG A 273 21.21 27.37 38.28
CA ARG A 273 20.61 26.05 38.55
C ARG A 273 19.80 25.52 37.36
N ARG A 274 20.01 24.24 37.00
CA ARG A 274 19.09 23.46 36.15
C ARG A 274 17.84 23.11 36.96
N LYS A 275 16.73 23.83 36.78
CA LYS A 275 15.39 23.38 37.21
C LYS A 275 14.61 23.06 35.94
N GLU A 276 14.29 21.79 35.71
CA GLU A 276 13.33 21.44 34.67
C GLU A 276 11.95 21.96 35.13
N PRO A 277 11.24 22.76 34.32
CA PRO A 277 9.94 23.29 34.71
C PRO A 277 8.95 22.15 34.95
N ALA A 278 8.28 22.17 36.10
CA ALA A 278 7.22 21.22 36.39
C ALA A 278 5.91 21.74 35.77
N LEU A 279 5.69 21.43 34.49
CA LEU A 279 4.49 21.87 33.76
C LEU A 279 3.22 21.30 34.41
N ARG A 280 2.32 22.18 34.80
CA ARG A 280 0.99 21.88 35.34
C ARG A 280 -0.04 22.78 34.67
N THR A 281 -1.31 22.38 34.75
CA THR A 281 -2.43 23.22 34.31
C THR A 281 -2.58 24.40 35.27
N VAL A 282 -2.36 25.62 34.78
CA VAL A 282 -2.40 26.86 35.56
C VAL A 282 -3.56 27.76 35.11
N ASP A 283 -4.28 28.30 36.08
CA ASP A 283 -5.29 29.35 35.91
C ASP A 283 -4.63 30.71 36.17
N ILE A 284 -4.51 31.52 35.12
CA ILE A 284 -3.75 32.78 35.15
C ILE A 284 -4.49 33.86 35.94
N SER A 285 -5.82 33.92 35.85
CA SER A 285 -6.63 34.86 36.63
C SER A 285 -6.44 34.63 38.13
N SER A 286 -6.46 33.36 38.55
CA SER A 286 -6.20 32.97 39.94
C SER A 286 -4.78 33.31 40.38
N LEU A 287 -3.79 33.07 39.52
CA LEU A 287 -2.39 33.36 39.80
C LEU A 287 -2.15 34.86 40.01
N LEU A 288 -2.65 35.71 39.10
CA LEU A 288 -2.55 37.17 39.19
C LEU A 288 -3.17 37.69 40.49
N THR A 289 -4.38 37.22 40.83
CA THR A 289 -5.09 37.60 42.06
C THR A 289 -4.29 37.22 43.31
N ASN A 290 -3.69 36.02 43.33
CA ASN A 290 -2.90 35.56 44.47
C ASN A 290 -1.62 36.38 44.67
N VAL A 291 -0.91 36.72 43.58
CA VAL A 291 0.30 37.56 43.63
C VAL A 291 -0.04 38.97 44.11
N GLN A 292 -1.12 39.56 43.58
CA GLN A 292 -1.58 40.88 44.00
C GLN A 292 -1.89 40.91 45.51
N ARG A 293 -2.59 39.90 46.03
CA ARG A 293 -2.91 39.77 47.45
C ARG A 293 -1.63 39.67 48.30
N MET A 294 -0.63 38.92 47.83
CA MET A 294 0.66 38.78 48.51
C MET A 294 1.40 40.13 48.67
N LEU A 295 1.25 41.03 47.69
CA LEU A 295 1.97 42.31 47.67
C LEU A 295 1.10 43.51 48.11
N GLN A 296 -0.16 43.27 48.48
CA GLN A 296 -1.16 44.30 48.78
C GLN A 296 -0.69 45.29 49.85
N HIS A 297 -0.02 44.80 50.90
CA HIS A 297 0.50 45.64 51.97
C HIS A 297 1.56 46.63 51.47
N ARG A 298 2.55 46.15 50.70
CA ARG A 298 3.63 46.97 50.12
C ARG A 298 3.11 47.98 49.09
N ILE A 299 2.12 47.58 48.30
CA ILE A 299 1.43 48.46 47.33
C ILE A 299 0.75 49.62 48.08
N GLY A 300 0.04 49.30 49.17
CA GLY A 300 -0.64 50.28 50.02
C GLY A 300 0.31 51.24 50.72
N GLU A 301 1.41 50.74 51.29
CA GLU A 301 2.44 51.57 51.94
C GLU A 301 3.04 52.62 50.99
N LYS A 302 3.20 52.29 49.70
CA LYS A 302 3.73 53.22 48.69
C LYS A 302 2.66 54.14 48.07
N GLY A 303 1.38 53.95 48.39
CA GLY A 303 0.28 54.72 47.82
C GLY A 303 0.11 54.55 46.31
N ILE A 304 0.35 53.33 45.79
CA ILE A 304 0.26 53.00 44.36
C ILE A 304 -1.07 52.30 44.06
N GLY A 305 -1.72 52.67 42.94
CA GLY A 305 -2.91 52.01 42.43
C GLY A 305 -2.57 50.78 41.58
N VAL A 306 -3.46 49.78 41.57
CA VAL A 306 -3.35 48.61 40.69
C VAL A 306 -4.65 48.43 39.92
N GLU A 307 -4.57 48.49 38.59
CA GLU A 307 -5.67 48.22 37.68
C GLU A 307 -5.46 46.88 36.99
N VAL A 308 -6.43 45.97 37.11
CA VAL A 308 -6.36 44.63 36.52
C VAL A 308 -7.47 44.50 35.47
N ALA A 309 -7.08 44.39 34.21
CA ALA A 309 -7.95 44.24 33.05
C ALA A 309 -7.79 42.82 32.47
N VAL A 310 -8.47 41.85 33.10
CA VAL A 310 -8.41 40.44 32.73
C VAL A 310 -9.79 40.01 32.22
N ALA A 311 -9.86 39.34 31.07
CA ALA A 311 -11.12 38.81 30.56
C ALA A 311 -11.70 37.71 31.48
N ASP A 312 -13.02 37.65 31.61
CA ASP A 312 -13.72 36.76 32.56
C ASP A 312 -13.42 35.26 32.35
N ALA A 313 -13.04 34.85 31.14
CA ALA A 313 -12.78 33.46 30.79
C ALA A 313 -11.46 33.31 29.99
N LEU A 314 -10.34 33.24 30.69
CA LEU A 314 -9.06 32.88 30.09
C LEU A 314 -8.87 31.36 30.00
N PRO A 315 -8.28 30.85 28.90
CA PRO A 315 -7.91 29.44 28.80
C PRO A 315 -6.81 29.11 29.81
N LYS A 316 -6.89 27.90 30.39
CA LYS A 316 -5.82 27.37 31.25
C LYS A 316 -4.60 27.01 30.40
N ILE A 317 -3.40 27.28 30.93
CA ILE A 317 -2.14 27.01 30.22
C ILE A 317 -1.31 25.93 30.92
N GLN A 318 -0.43 25.25 30.19
CA GLN A 318 0.58 24.36 30.78
C GLN A 318 1.82 25.18 31.14
N ALA A 319 2.07 25.35 32.43
CA ALA A 319 3.21 26.10 32.93
C ALA A 319 3.62 25.65 34.33
N ASP A 320 4.82 26.04 34.76
CA ASP A 320 5.23 25.88 36.16
C ASP A 320 4.67 27.05 36.98
N PRO A 321 3.73 26.80 37.91
CA PRO A 321 3.07 27.87 38.66
C PRO A 321 4.04 28.62 39.57
N GLU A 322 5.07 27.97 40.12
CA GLU A 322 6.06 28.61 41.00
C GLU A 322 6.93 29.58 40.21
N LEU A 323 7.40 29.16 39.03
CA LEU A 323 8.22 30.00 38.16
C LEU A 323 7.43 31.21 37.64
N LEU A 324 6.18 31.01 37.22
CA LEU A 324 5.31 32.12 36.79
C LEU A 324 5.02 33.09 37.94
N GLN A 325 4.74 32.57 39.15
CA GLN A 325 4.54 33.40 40.33
C GLN A 325 5.76 34.27 40.60
N GLN A 326 6.97 33.72 40.51
CA GLN A 326 8.22 34.45 40.71
C GLN A 326 8.42 35.56 39.67
N VAL A 327 8.11 35.29 38.39
CA VAL A 327 8.15 36.31 37.32
C VAL A 327 7.22 37.46 37.66
N LEU A 328 5.97 37.17 38.01
CA LEU A 328 4.98 38.19 38.35
C LEU A 328 5.41 39.02 39.57
N ILE A 329 5.91 38.37 40.63
CA ILE A 329 6.44 39.07 41.81
C ILE A 329 7.58 40.01 41.42
N ASN A 330 8.53 39.54 40.61
CA ASN A 330 9.66 40.36 40.17
C ASN A 330 9.22 41.57 39.35
N LEU A 331 8.24 41.41 38.46
CA LEU A 331 7.67 42.53 37.70
C LEU A 331 6.98 43.55 38.62
N TYR A 332 6.14 43.09 39.55
CA TYR A 332 5.51 43.98 40.54
C TYR A 332 6.55 44.74 41.37
N LEU A 333 7.58 44.06 41.88
CA LEU A 333 8.63 44.69 42.68
C LEU A 333 9.42 45.72 41.87
N ASN A 334 9.71 45.43 40.59
CA ASN A 334 10.35 46.37 39.69
C ASN A 334 9.48 47.61 39.45
N SER A 335 8.17 47.43 39.22
CA SER A 335 7.23 48.55 39.08
C SER A 335 7.13 49.36 40.37
N LEU A 336 7.02 48.70 41.51
CA LEU A 336 6.99 49.34 42.82
C LEU A 336 8.29 50.09 43.12
N TYR A 337 9.44 49.64 42.63
CA TYR A 337 10.71 50.34 42.84
C TYR A 337 10.73 51.68 42.10
N VAL A 338 10.28 51.70 40.84
CA VAL A 338 10.35 52.87 39.94
C VAL A 338 9.23 53.87 40.19
N LEU A 339 8.02 53.42 40.53
CA LEU A 339 6.85 54.30 40.67
C LEU A 339 6.87 55.10 41.98
N ASN A 340 6.43 56.35 41.90
CA ASN A 340 6.20 57.25 43.04
C ASN A 340 4.76 57.11 43.57
N ALA A 341 4.47 57.71 44.72
CA ALA A 341 3.12 57.75 45.28
C ALA A 341 2.12 58.36 44.29
N GLY A 342 0.98 57.70 44.10
CA GLY A 342 -0.03 58.04 43.08
C GLY A 342 0.19 57.39 41.70
N GLY A 343 1.28 56.64 41.51
CA GLY A 343 1.48 55.83 40.31
C GLY A 343 0.46 54.68 40.18
N ILE A 344 0.29 54.16 38.96
CA ILE A 344 -0.65 53.07 38.67
C ILE A 344 0.08 51.93 37.95
N ILE A 345 -0.06 50.71 38.46
CA ILE A 345 0.35 49.48 37.77
C ILE A 345 -0.87 48.94 37.03
N LYS A 346 -0.78 48.83 35.70
CA LYS A 346 -1.81 48.23 34.86
C LYS A 346 -1.38 46.83 34.46
N ILE A 347 -2.28 45.86 34.59
CA ILE A 347 -2.04 44.47 34.21
C ILE A 347 -3.19 44.04 33.33
N SER A 348 -2.88 43.51 32.15
CA SER A 348 -3.90 42.92 31.29
C SER A 348 -3.53 41.51 30.82
N ALA A 349 -4.56 40.72 30.55
CA ALA A 349 -4.41 39.39 30.00
C ALA A 349 -5.47 39.13 28.94
N GLU A 350 -5.04 38.83 27.71
CA GLU A 350 -5.90 38.66 26.54
C GLU A 350 -5.47 37.44 25.71
N VAL A 351 -6.43 36.80 25.03
CA VAL A 351 -6.12 35.75 24.06
C VAL A 351 -5.87 36.41 22.71
N THR A 352 -4.67 36.26 22.18
CA THR A 352 -4.29 36.76 20.86
C THR A 352 -4.06 35.62 19.88
N GLN A 353 -4.29 35.89 18.59
CA GLN A 353 -3.81 35.05 17.51
C GLN A 353 -2.59 35.73 16.92
N ASP A 354 -1.44 35.07 17.01
CA ASP A 354 -0.19 35.67 16.56
C ASP A 354 -0.21 35.83 15.03
N GLN A 355 -0.11 37.07 14.54
CA GLN A 355 0.11 37.38 13.12
C GLN A 355 1.60 37.59 12.80
N GLU A 356 2.47 37.70 13.80
CA GLU A 356 3.91 37.92 13.61
C GLU A 356 4.76 36.76 14.14
N SER A 357 5.64 36.30 13.26
CA SER A 357 6.53 35.16 13.42
C SER A 357 7.52 35.30 14.58
N SER A 358 7.11 34.95 15.80
CA SER A 358 8.05 34.71 16.90
C SER A 358 8.88 33.43 16.63
N PRO A 359 10.22 33.44 16.80
CA PRO A 359 11.07 32.31 16.42
C PRO A 359 10.70 31.02 17.17
N GLY A 360 10.33 29.97 16.43
CA GLY A 360 10.10 28.62 16.96
C GLY A 360 8.63 28.20 17.14
N THR A 361 7.66 28.89 16.52
CA THR A 361 6.23 28.64 16.77
C THR A 361 5.47 28.13 15.53
N ASN A 362 4.75 27.01 15.69
CA ASN A 362 3.68 26.57 14.78
C ASN A 362 2.40 27.26 15.23
N GLY A 363 1.71 27.97 14.32
CA GLY A 363 0.56 28.83 14.62
C GLY A 363 -0.47 28.26 15.61
N GLY A 364 -0.93 29.10 16.54
CA GLY A 364 -1.85 28.74 17.62
C GLY A 364 -2.49 29.97 18.29
N LYS A 365 -3.46 29.74 19.20
CA LYS A 365 -4.01 30.77 20.09
C LYS A 365 -3.04 30.97 21.25
N TRP A 366 -2.66 32.22 21.52
CA TRP A 366 -1.71 32.58 22.57
C TRP A 366 -2.39 33.38 23.67
N LEU A 367 -1.87 33.27 24.89
CA LEU A 367 -2.24 34.14 25.98
C LEU A 367 -1.17 35.21 26.13
N LYS A 368 -1.57 36.48 25.91
CA LYS A 368 -0.71 37.64 26.08
C LYS A 368 -0.98 38.26 27.44
N LEU A 369 0.08 38.41 28.23
CA LEU A 369 0.11 39.15 29.49
C LEU A 369 0.85 40.46 29.23
N SER A 370 0.29 41.60 29.66
CA SER A 370 0.87 42.94 29.44
C SER A 370 0.87 43.78 30.71
#